data_AF-E9GC90-F1
#
_entry.id   AF-E9GC90-F1
#
_cell.length_a   1.000
_cell.length_b   1.000
_cell.length_c   1.000
_cell.angle_alpha   90.00
_cell.angle_beta   90.00
_cell.angle_gamma   90.00
#
_symmetry.space_group_name_H-M   'P 1'
#
loop_
_entity.id
_entity.type
_entity.pdbx_description
1 polymer ?
#
loop_
_entity_poly.entity_id
_entity_poly.type
_entity_poly.pdbx_seq_one_letter_code
_entity_poly.pdbx_strand_id
1 'polypeptide(L)'
;MIEKLDYVSTLSPEIIEKAEKELGEDEHRRAESISALREWAKKQPHLHAMPLDANFLLRYLRGCKYSMEKAKKKLDLTMTLRTALPEFFDEWDPLSPENQAALNLGGTLPLPGHDFLGRKVILARPGCTDPYKFKFEQVHKANFMISEVMCDEDEQLFITGMAVLIDLEGFTLSHITATPLAMMKKLGPCFQVPFIAI
;
A
#
# COMPACT_ATOMS: atom_id res chain seq x y z
N MET A 1 -11.55 -10.88 -28.55
CA MET A 1 -12.17 -9.61 -28.11
C MET A 1 -11.53 -9.27 -26.79
N ILE A 2 -10.85 -8.13 -26.70
CA ILE A 2 -10.30 -7.65 -25.42
C ILE A 2 -11.50 -7.26 -24.57
N GLU A 3 -11.63 -7.87 -23.39
CA GLU A 3 -12.69 -7.56 -22.43
C GLU A 3 -12.59 -6.07 -22.08
N LYS A 4 -13.71 -5.34 -22.12
CA LYS A 4 -13.72 -3.91 -21.79
C LYS A 4 -13.31 -3.76 -20.33
N LEU A 5 -12.15 -3.18 -20.08
CA LEU A 5 -11.64 -3.04 -18.72
C LEU A 5 -12.47 -2.08 -17.88
N ASP A 6 -12.62 -2.46 -16.62
CA ASP A 6 -13.13 -1.67 -15.51
C ASP A 6 -12.07 -0.68 -15.00
N TYR A 7 -11.43 0.06 -15.93
CA TYR A 7 -10.36 1.00 -15.64
C TYR A 7 -10.56 2.32 -16.36
N VAL A 8 -10.48 3.42 -15.60
CA VAL A 8 -10.44 4.77 -16.13
C VAL A 8 -9.24 5.46 -15.50
N SER A 9 -8.27 5.82 -16.32
CA SER A 9 -7.07 6.54 -15.87
C SER A 9 -7.41 7.96 -15.45
N THR A 10 -6.93 8.35 -14.29
CA THR A 10 -6.88 9.72 -13.74
C THR A 10 -5.52 10.39 -13.95
N LEU A 11 -4.51 9.65 -14.42
CA LEU A 11 -3.16 10.13 -14.71
C LEU A 11 -3.13 11.26 -15.75
N SER A 12 -2.24 12.23 -15.53
CA SER A 12 -1.92 13.23 -16.54
C SER A 12 -1.12 12.63 -17.72
N PRO A 13 -1.11 13.28 -18.90
CA PRO A 13 -0.35 12.80 -20.06
C PRO A 13 1.14 12.56 -19.76
N GLU A 14 1.76 13.42 -18.95
CA GLU A 14 3.18 13.31 -18.58
C GLU A 14 3.46 12.04 -17.78
N ILE A 15 2.51 11.63 -16.92
CA ILE A 15 2.65 10.42 -16.11
C ILE A 15 2.37 9.17 -16.94
N ILE A 16 1.45 9.25 -17.91
CA ILE A 16 1.23 8.16 -18.87
C ILE A 16 2.50 7.92 -19.71
N GLU A 17 3.11 8.98 -20.24
CA GLU A 17 4.39 8.86 -20.98
C GLU A 17 5.50 8.26 -20.10
N LYS A 18 5.55 8.66 -18.82
CA LYS A 18 6.49 8.07 -17.86
C LYS A 18 6.22 6.58 -17.64
N ALA A 19 4.96 6.16 -17.50
CA ALA A 19 4.59 4.75 -17.36
C ALA A 19 4.96 3.94 -18.62
N GLU A 20 4.71 4.47 -19.81
CA GLU A 20 5.14 3.88 -21.09
C GLU A 20 6.66 3.72 -21.12
N LYS A 21 7.42 4.77 -20.78
CA LYS A 21 8.88 4.75 -20.84
C LYS A 21 9.55 3.85 -19.79
N GLU A 22 9.08 3.89 -18.55
CA GLU A 22 9.73 3.23 -17.41
C GLU A 22 9.19 1.82 -17.15
N LEU A 23 7.92 1.57 -17.46
CA LEU A 23 7.25 0.29 -17.23
C LEU A 23 6.94 -0.45 -18.54
N GLY A 24 6.99 0.23 -19.69
CA GLY A 24 6.51 -0.30 -20.96
C GLY A 24 4.98 -0.47 -20.96
N GLU A 25 4.26 0.33 -20.19
CA GLU A 25 2.81 0.25 -20.03
C GLU A 25 2.09 1.01 -21.14
N ASP A 26 1.59 0.30 -22.16
CA ASP A 26 0.61 0.81 -23.12
C ASP A 26 -0.79 0.23 -22.87
N GLU A 27 -1.81 0.71 -23.59
CA GLU A 27 -3.20 0.25 -23.46
C GLU A 27 -3.35 -1.26 -23.69
N HIS A 28 -2.64 -1.82 -24.67
CA HIS A 28 -2.73 -3.23 -25.02
C HIS A 28 -2.10 -4.11 -23.93
N ARG A 29 -0.88 -3.80 -23.52
CA ARG A 29 -0.15 -4.53 -22.46
C ARG A 29 -0.87 -4.42 -21.14
N ARG A 30 -1.43 -3.25 -20.81
CA ARG A 30 -2.26 -3.03 -19.62
C ARG A 30 -3.43 -4.02 -19.62
N ALA A 31 -4.21 -4.01 -20.70
CA ALA A 31 -5.37 -4.88 -20.86
C ALA A 31 -5.03 -6.36 -20.73
N GLU A 32 -4.04 -6.82 -21.50
CA GLU A 32 -3.60 -8.22 -21.51
C GLU A 32 -3.09 -8.66 -20.13
N SER A 33 -2.26 -7.84 -19.49
CA SER A 33 -1.65 -8.18 -18.20
C SER A 33 -2.68 -8.25 -17.08
N ILE A 34 -3.66 -7.34 -17.06
CA ILE A 34 -4.75 -7.37 -16.08
C ILE A 34 -5.59 -8.64 -16.28
N SER A 35 -6.04 -8.92 -17.50
CA SER A 35 -6.81 -10.14 -17.78
C SER A 35 -6.03 -11.40 -17.41
N ALA A 36 -4.75 -11.48 -17.75
CA ALA A 36 -3.91 -12.63 -17.42
C ALA A 36 -3.72 -12.81 -15.90
N LEU A 37 -3.50 -11.73 -15.15
CA LEU A 37 -3.32 -11.79 -13.70
C LEU A 37 -4.64 -12.14 -13.01
N ARG A 38 -5.75 -11.54 -13.46
CA ARG A 38 -7.11 -11.82 -12.98
C ARG A 38 -7.50 -13.28 -13.17
N GLU A 39 -7.31 -13.82 -14.37
CA GLU A 39 -7.62 -15.22 -14.68
C GLU A 39 -6.72 -16.21 -13.93
N TRP A 40 -5.48 -15.84 -13.66
CA TRP A 40 -4.63 -16.63 -12.77
C TRP A 40 -5.13 -16.59 -11.32
N ALA A 41 -5.50 -15.42 -10.80
CA ALA A 41 -5.94 -15.23 -9.42
C ALA A 41 -7.25 -15.98 -9.13
N LYS A 42 -8.22 -15.97 -10.06
CA LYS A 42 -9.47 -16.76 -9.95
C LYS A 42 -9.23 -18.26 -9.78
N LYS A 43 -8.12 -18.78 -10.30
CA LYS A 43 -7.74 -20.20 -10.18
C LYS A 43 -7.08 -20.54 -8.83
N GLN A 44 -6.75 -19.54 -8.01
CA GLN A 44 -6.15 -19.72 -6.69
C GLN A 44 -7.25 -19.65 -5.61
N PRO A 45 -7.58 -20.76 -4.92
CA PRO A 45 -8.67 -20.77 -3.93
C PRO A 45 -8.48 -19.77 -2.78
N HIS A 46 -7.24 -19.54 -2.36
CA HIS A 46 -6.91 -18.64 -1.25
C HIS A 46 -6.95 -17.15 -1.64
N LEU A 47 -7.10 -16.81 -2.92
CA LEU A 47 -7.21 -15.42 -3.39
C LEU A 47 -8.66 -15.01 -3.71
N HIS A 48 -9.64 -15.89 -3.51
CA HIS A 48 -11.05 -15.65 -3.88
C HIS A 48 -11.70 -14.48 -3.15
N ALA A 49 -11.20 -14.14 -1.96
CA ALA A 49 -11.70 -13.01 -1.17
C ALA A 49 -11.16 -11.65 -1.63
N MET A 50 -10.13 -11.63 -2.49
CA MET A 50 -9.48 -10.38 -2.89
C MET A 50 -10.29 -9.60 -3.93
N PRO A 51 -10.21 -8.26 -3.90
CA PRO A 51 -10.63 -7.45 -5.04
C PRO A 51 -9.78 -7.85 -6.25
N LEU A 52 -10.41 -8.14 -7.40
CA LEU A 52 -9.72 -8.45 -8.66
C LEU A 52 -10.09 -7.45 -9.76
N ASP A 53 -10.53 -6.26 -9.36
CA ASP A 53 -10.76 -5.13 -10.26
C ASP A 53 -9.44 -4.64 -10.87
N ALA A 54 -9.57 -3.87 -11.96
CA ALA A 54 -8.39 -3.43 -12.70
C ALA A 54 -7.48 -2.49 -11.90
N ASN A 55 -8.03 -1.59 -11.07
CA ASN A 55 -7.23 -0.66 -10.26
C ASN A 55 -6.36 -1.43 -9.28
N PHE A 56 -6.95 -2.37 -8.55
CA PHE A 56 -6.24 -3.22 -7.61
C PHE A 56 -5.09 -3.99 -8.28
N LEU A 57 -5.38 -4.69 -9.38
CA LEU A 57 -4.38 -5.50 -10.08
C LEU A 57 -3.25 -4.64 -10.69
N LEU A 58 -3.56 -3.41 -11.12
CA LEU A 58 -2.57 -2.48 -11.66
C LEU A 58 -1.52 -2.08 -10.63
N ARG A 59 -1.86 -1.98 -9.34
CA ARG A 59 -0.89 -1.70 -8.26
C ARG A 59 0.26 -2.70 -8.26
N TYR A 60 -0.09 -3.99 -8.41
CA TYR A 60 0.88 -5.08 -8.45
C TYR A 60 1.65 -5.11 -9.75
N LEU A 61 0.96 -4.92 -10.89
CA LEU A 61 1.62 -4.89 -12.18
C LEU A 61 2.63 -3.75 -12.26
N ARG A 62 2.22 -2.51 -11.97
CA ARG A 62 3.10 -1.32 -11.97
C ARG A 62 4.22 -1.46 -10.95
N GLY A 63 3.89 -1.83 -9.71
CA GLY A 63 4.87 -2.06 -8.63
C GLY A 63 5.85 -3.22 -8.89
N CYS A 64 5.54 -4.12 -9.82
CA CYS A 64 6.42 -5.19 -10.28
C CYS A 64 7.00 -4.96 -11.67
N LYS A 65 6.87 -3.75 -12.23
CA LYS A 65 7.31 -3.41 -13.60
C LYS A 65 6.79 -4.40 -14.64
N TYR A 66 5.52 -4.77 -14.50
CA TYR A 66 4.80 -5.73 -15.33
C TYR A 66 5.43 -7.14 -15.37
N SER A 67 6.27 -7.49 -14.39
CA SER A 67 6.74 -8.87 -14.22
C SER A 67 5.63 -9.72 -13.61
N MET A 68 5.00 -10.54 -14.46
CA MET A 68 3.89 -11.41 -14.08
C MET A 68 4.24 -12.34 -12.91
N GLU A 69 5.43 -12.94 -12.91
CA GLU A 69 5.88 -13.80 -11.80
C GLU A 69 5.99 -13.04 -10.47
N LYS A 70 6.54 -11.82 -10.50
CA LYS A 70 6.68 -11.00 -9.29
C LYS A 70 5.32 -10.53 -8.80
N ALA A 71 4.42 -10.14 -9.70
CA ALA A 71 3.06 -9.71 -9.36
C ALA A 71 2.29 -10.83 -8.65
N LYS A 72 2.32 -12.06 -9.20
CA LYS A 72 1.72 -13.25 -8.58
C LYS A 72 2.29 -13.52 -7.18
N LYS A 73 3.61 -13.55 -7.05
CA LYS A 73 4.29 -13.74 -5.75
C LYS A 73 3.89 -12.67 -4.73
N LYS A 74 3.76 -11.41 -5.16
CA LYS A 74 3.34 -10.31 -4.27
C LYS A 74 1.87 -10.42 -3.85
N LEU A 75 0.97 -10.83 -4.75
CA LEU A 75 -0.43 -11.10 -4.41
C LEU A 75 -0.53 -12.22 -3.37
N ASP A 76 0.16 -13.35 -3.59
CA ASP A 76 0.19 -14.46 -2.61
C ASP A 76 0.76 -14.02 -1.25
N LEU A 77 1.85 -13.26 -1.27
CA LEU A 77 2.46 -12.73 -0.06
C LEU A 77 1.52 -11.78 0.69
N THR A 78 0.72 -10.98 -0.02
CA THR A 78 -0.26 -10.06 0.59
C THR A 78 -1.26 -10.84 1.46
N MET A 79 -1.86 -11.91 0.92
CA MET A 79 -2.79 -12.75 1.68
C MET A 79 -2.10 -13.50 2.82
N THR A 80 -0.88 -13.98 2.59
CA THR A 80 -0.07 -14.63 3.63
C THR A 80 0.18 -13.68 4.80
N LEU A 81 0.58 -12.43 4.54
CA LEU A 81 0.86 -11.44 5.58
C LEU A 81 -0.40 -11.03 6.34
N ARG A 82 -1.54 -10.82 5.67
CA ARG A 82 -2.83 -10.55 6.33
C ARG A 82 -3.19 -11.64 7.33
N THR A 83 -3.12 -12.89 6.88
CA THR A 83 -3.50 -14.05 7.69
C THR A 83 -2.51 -14.31 8.83
N ALA A 84 -1.21 -14.07 8.59
CA ALA A 84 -0.16 -14.38 9.56
C ALA A 84 0.05 -13.28 10.63
N LEU A 85 -0.45 -12.06 10.38
CA LEU A 85 -0.21 -10.89 11.23
C LEU A 85 -1.54 -10.19 11.62
N PRO A 86 -2.47 -10.90 12.29
CA PRO A 86 -3.77 -10.35 12.70
C PRO A 86 -3.62 -9.11 13.60
N GLU A 87 -2.51 -8.97 14.33
CA GLU A 87 -2.24 -7.78 15.13
C GLU A 87 -2.20 -6.48 14.32
N PHE A 88 -1.88 -6.56 13.03
CA PHE A 88 -1.84 -5.42 12.11
C PHE A 88 -3.03 -5.37 11.16
N PHE A 89 -3.64 -6.52 10.81
CA PHE A 89 -4.60 -6.62 9.71
C PHE A 89 -6.03 -7.02 10.09
N ASP A 90 -6.27 -7.48 11.33
CA ASP A 90 -7.64 -7.73 11.82
C ASP A 90 -8.26 -6.46 12.45
N GLU A 91 -9.58 -6.43 12.54
CA GLU A 91 -10.35 -5.36 13.21
C GLU A 91 -10.09 -3.95 12.64
N TRP A 92 -10.03 -3.84 11.31
CA TRP A 92 -9.96 -2.57 10.57
C TRP A 92 -11.32 -1.85 10.56
N ASP A 93 -11.87 -1.55 11.73
CA ASP A 93 -12.99 -0.61 11.86
C ASP A 93 -12.42 0.80 12.11
N PRO A 94 -12.37 1.69 11.11
CA PRO A 94 -11.81 3.02 11.29
C PRO A 94 -12.60 3.86 12.29
N LEU A 95 -13.85 3.50 12.61
CA LEU A 95 -14.70 4.20 13.57
C LEU A 95 -14.55 3.67 15.00
N SER A 96 -13.81 2.58 15.21
CA SER A 96 -13.59 2.06 16.55
C SER A 96 -12.83 3.09 17.40
N PRO A 97 -13.13 3.22 18.70
CA PRO A 97 -12.47 4.21 19.56
C PRO A 97 -10.95 4.10 19.58
N GLU A 98 -10.42 2.87 19.51
CA GLU A 98 -8.99 2.59 19.52
C GLU A 98 -8.31 2.98 18.21
N ASN A 99 -8.96 2.70 17.07
CA ASN A 99 -8.46 3.09 15.75
C ASN A 99 -8.55 4.61 15.57
N GLN A 100 -9.66 5.24 15.97
CA GLN A 100 -9.81 6.70 15.97
C GLN A 100 -8.75 7.37 16.84
N ALA A 101 -8.48 6.86 18.04
CA ALA A 101 -7.44 7.40 18.91
C ALA A 101 -6.06 7.36 18.22
N ALA A 102 -5.71 6.25 17.57
CA ALA A 102 -4.44 6.10 16.86
C ALA A 102 -4.36 6.96 15.58
N LEU A 103 -5.43 7.04 14.81
CA LEU A 103 -5.53 7.89 13.61
C LEU A 103 -5.36 9.37 13.97
N ASN A 104 -5.99 9.81 15.07
CA ASN A 104 -5.93 11.20 15.55
C ASN A 104 -4.55 11.63 16.06
N LEU A 105 -3.62 10.71 16.30
CA LEU A 105 -2.22 11.06 16.55
C LEU A 105 -1.56 11.70 15.31
N GLY A 106 -2.05 11.35 14.12
CA GLY A 106 -1.47 11.78 12.85
C GLY A 106 -0.03 11.31 12.67
N GLY A 107 0.25 10.04 13.00
CA GLY A 107 1.58 9.44 12.87
C GLY A 107 2.03 9.27 11.40
N THR A 108 1.10 9.03 10.49
CA THR A 108 1.34 8.95 9.05
C THR A 108 0.35 9.84 8.33
N LEU A 109 0.83 10.77 7.50
CA LEU A 109 0.00 11.75 6.82
C LEU A 109 0.38 11.83 5.33
N PRO A 110 -0.40 11.23 4.42
CA PRO A 110 -0.28 11.49 2.99
C PRO A 110 -0.61 12.96 2.73
N LEU A 111 0.34 13.70 2.15
CA LEU A 111 0.13 15.12 1.87
C LEU A 111 -0.68 15.30 0.57
N PRO A 112 -1.41 16.42 0.43
CA PRO A 112 -2.10 16.75 -0.81
C PRO A 112 -1.12 16.88 -1.98
N GLY A 113 -1.51 16.33 -3.14
CA GLY A 113 -0.73 16.39 -4.37
C GLY A 113 0.57 15.58 -4.31
N HIS A 114 1.53 16.02 -5.12
CA HIS A 114 2.81 15.35 -5.37
C HIS A 114 3.96 16.35 -5.36
N ASP A 115 5.18 15.88 -5.17
CA ASP A 115 6.37 16.73 -5.31
C ASP A 115 6.68 17.06 -6.78
N PHE A 116 7.73 17.85 -7.00
CA PHE A 116 8.16 18.27 -8.34
C PHE A 116 8.62 17.11 -9.26
N LEU A 117 8.82 15.90 -8.72
CA LEU A 117 9.12 14.68 -9.48
C LEU A 117 7.87 13.81 -9.70
N GLY A 118 6.71 14.29 -9.27
CA GLY A 118 5.42 13.60 -9.33
C GLY A 118 5.25 12.53 -8.25
N ARG A 119 6.12 12.46 -7.23
CA ARG A 119 6.05 11.42 -6.18
C ARG A 119 5.01 11.80 -5.13
N LYS A 120 4.32 10.79 -4.59
CA LYS A 120 3.43 11.00 -3.45
C LYS A 120 4.25 11.34 -2.20
N VAL A 121 3.94 12.45 -1.54
CA VAL A 121 4.65 12.86 -0.33
C VAL A 121 3.91 12.36 0.91
N ILE A 122 4.64 11.74 1.82
CA ILE A 122 4.11 11.20 3.09
C ILE A 122 4.92 11.81 4.23
N LEU A 123 4.24 12.40 5.21
CA LEU A 123 4.86 12.85 6.46
C LEU A 123 4.66 11.77 7.53
N ALA A 124 5.77 11.19 7.99
CA ALA A 124 5.82 10.25 9.10
C ALA A 124 6.34 10.96 10.35
N ARG A 125 5.59 10.87 11.45
CA ARG A 125 5.86 11.57 12.72
C ARG A 125 5.94 10.57 13.87
N PRO A 126 6.98 9.71 13.94
CA PRO A 126 7.07 8.68 14.96
C PRO A 126 7.11 9.21 16.41
N GLY A 127 7.46 10.48 16.63
CA GLY A 127 7.50 11.12 17.95
C GLY A 127 6.15 11.67 18.46
N CYS A 128 5.08 11.62 17.66
CA CYS A 128 3.76 12.14 18.05
C CYS A 128 2.98 11.18 18.97
N THR A 129 3.53 10.02 19.29
CA THR A 129 2.86 8.95 20.02
C THR A 129 3.55 8.74 21.36
N ASP A 130 2.78 8.63 22.45
CA ASP A 130 3.33 8.16 23.72
C ASP A 130 3.44 6.62 23.69
N PRO A 131 4.66 6.05 23.66
CA PRO A 131 4.87 4.62 23.46
C PRO A 131 4.40 3.76 24.65
N TYR A 132 4.05 4.38 25.78
CA TYR A 132 3.49 3.68 26.95
C TYR A 132 1.96 3.75 27.00
N LYS A 133 1.33 4.62 26.21
CA LYS A 133 -0.14 4.74 26.12
C LYS A 133 -0.71 3.99 24.93
N PHE A 134 0.01 3.97 23.82
CA PHE A 134 -0.42 3.29 22.61
C PHE A 134 0.38 2.02 22.38
N LYS A 135 -0.34 0.93 22.08
CA LYS A 135 0.28 -0.30 21.64
C LYS A 135 0.93 -0.08 20.28
N PHE A 136 2.12 -0.64 20.08
CA PHE A 136 2.87 -0.54 18.84
C PHE A 136 2.04 -1.02 17.63
N GLU A 137 1.30 -2.11 17.82
CA GLU A 137 0.46 -2.75 16.81
C GLU A 137 -0.73 -1.85 16.44
N GLN A 138 -1.32 -1.17 17.41
CA GLN A 138 -2.44 -0.26 17.21
C GLN A 138 -2.06 0.95 16.34
N VAL A 139 -0.86 1.50 16.56
CA VAL A 139 -0.32 2.60 15.74
C VAL A 139 -0.05 2.14 14.31
N HIS A 140 0.53 0.95 14.13
CA HIS A 140 0.84 0.41 12.80
C HIS A 140 -0.42 0.00 12.05
N LYS A 141 -1.44 -0.54 12.74
CA LYS A 141 -2.76 -0.80 12.18
C LYS A 141 -3.36 0.47 11.58
N ALA A 142 -3.31 1.59 12.31
CA ALA A 142 -3.73 2.90 11.80
C ALA A 142 -2.92 3.35 10.57
N ASN A 143 -1.60 3.20 10.61
CA ASN A 143 -0.73 3.53 9.47
C ASN A 143 -1.05 2.69 8.22
N PHE A 144 -1.35 1.40 8.38
CA PHE A 144 -1.72 0.52 7.28
C PHE A 144 -3.10 0.85 6.71
N MET A 145 -4.08 1.19 7.54
CA MET A 145 -5.38 1.68 7.06
C MET A 145 -5.23 2.96 6.20
N ILE A 146 -4.42 3.92 6.65
CA ILE A 146 -4.11 5.14 5.88
C ILE A 146 -3.41 4.79 4.56
N SER A 147 -2.45 3.87 4.62
CA SER A 147 -1.70 3.45 3.44
C SER A 147 -2.61 2.78 2.42
N GLU A 148 -3.62 2.02 2.87
CA GLU A 148 -4.57 1.35 2.00
C GLU A 148 -5.43 2.34 1.23
N VAL A 149 -6.03 3.30 1.93
CA VAL A 149 -6.82 4.36 1.29
C VAL A 149 -5.95 5.17 0.32
N MET A 150 -4.73 5.53 0.73
CA MET A 150 -3.79 6.24 -0.14
C MET A 150 -3.47 5.45 -1.42
N CYS A 151 -3.26 4.15 -1.32
CA CYS A 151 -3.01 3.28 -2.47
C CYS A 151 -4.24 3.10 -3.37
N ASP A 152 -5.44 3.22 -2.81
CA ASP A 152 -6.70 3.18 -3.57
C ASP A 152 -6.93 4.46 -4.36
N GLU A 153 -6.68 5.61 -3.74
CA GLU A 153 -6.98 6.93 -4.29
C GLU A 153 -5.87 7.49 -5.22
N ASP A 154 -4.61 7.09 -5.04
CA ASP A 154 -3.46 7.67 -5.75
C ASP A 154 -2.78 6.65 -6.67
N GLU A 155 -3.30 6.50 -7.90
CA GLU A 155 -2.72 5.53 -8.85
C GLU A 155 -1.33 5.94 -9.36
N GLN A 156 -1.00 7.24 -9.33
CA GLN A 156 0.29 7.80 -9.77
C GLN A 156 1.45 7.34 -8.88
N LEU A 157 1.17 7.06 -7.60
CA LEU A 157 2.10 6.45 -6.65
C LEU A 157 2.82 5.21 -7.23
N PHE A 158 2.12 4.37 -7.99
CA PHE A 158 2.68 3.12 -8.50
C PHE A 158 3.60 3.29 -9.72
N ILE A 159 3.62 4.49 -10.30
CA ILE A 159 4.50 4.85 -11.42
C ILE A 159 5.66 5.70 -10.93
N THR A 160 5.37 6.67 -10.07
CA THR A 160 6.34 7.68 -9.63
C THR A 160 7.02 7.32 -8.32
N GLY A 161 6.42 6.46 -7.50
CA GLY A 161 6.86 6.16 -6.16
C GLY A 161 6.44 7.21 -5.13
N MET A 162 7.09 7.16 -3.98
CA MET A 162 6.80 8.02 -2.83
C MET A 162 8.06 8.70 -2.29
N ALA A 163 7.87 9.83 -1.63
CA ALA A 163 8.86 10.52 -0.83
C ALA A 163 8.37 10.59 0.62
N VAL A 164 9.12 10.00 1.55
CA VAL A 164 8.76 9.98 2.97
C VAL A 164 9.59 11.02 3.71
N LEU A 165 8.91 12.00 4.30
CA LEU A 165 9.48 12.98 5.22
C LEU A 165 9.34 12.42 6.63
N ILE A 166 10.44 12.29 7.35
CA ILE A 166 10.42 11.79 8.73
C ILE A 166 10.67 12.97 9.66
N ASP A 167 9.65 13.36 10.41
CA ASP A 167 9.73 14.34 11.46
C ASP A 167 10.03 13.64 12.79
N LEU A 168 11.22 13.90 13.32
CA LEU A 168 11.73 13.32 14.55
C LEU A 168 11.44 14.19 15.78
N GLU A 169 10.67 15.26 15.65
CA GLU A 169 10.21 16.03 16.80
C GLU A 169 9.46 15.11 17.79
N GLY A 170 9.83 15.19 19.06
CA GLY A 170 9.28 14.33 20.12
C GLY A 170 9.80 12.89 20.13
N PHE A 171 10.59 12.47 19.13
CA PHE A 171 11.15 11.12 19.10
C PHE A 171 12.29 10.98 20.11
N THR A 172 12.24 9.91 20.92
CA THR A 172 13.18 9.68 22.03
C THR A 172 13.57 8.20 22.12
N LEU A 173 14.57 7.90 22.96
CA LEU A 173 14.98 6.51 23.23
C LEU A 173 13.83 5.64 23.75
N SER A 174 12.83 6.19 24.44
CA SER A 174 11.69 5.39 24.91
C SER A 174 10.93 4.74 23.76
N HIS A 175 10.78 5.42 22.63
CA HIS A 175 10.14 4.90 21.42
C HIS A 175 10.91 3.72 20.84
N ILE A 176 12.25 3.78 20.86
CA ILE A 176 13.12 2.69 20.42
C ILE A 176 12.97 1.49 21.36
N THR A 177 13.06 1.73 22.67
CA THR A 177 13.02 0.64 23.67
C THR A 177 11.64 0.01 23.82
N ALA A 178 10.57 0.75 23.54
CA ALA A 178 9.20 0.26 23.59
C ALA A 178 8.83 -0.55 22.34
N THR A 179 9.62 -0.47 21.26
CA THR A 179 9.38 -1.23 20.04
C THR A 179 9.92 -2.66 20.19
N PRO A 180 9.07 -3.70 20.18
CA PRO A 180 9.56 -5.07 20.29
C PRO A 180 10.32 -5.47 19.01
N LEU A 181 11.56 -5.97 19.14
CA LEU A 181 12.37 -6.44 18.01
C LEU A 181 11.65 -7.49 17.15
N ALA A 182 10.83 -8.34 17.78
CA ALA A 182 10.01 -9.32 17.09
C ALA A 182 8.97 -8.66 16.16
N MET A 183 8.36 -7.55 16.58
CA MET A 183 7.39 -6.82 15.77
C MET A 183 8.08 -6.08 14.62
N MET A 184 9.25 -5.50 14.85
CA MET A 184 10.04 -4.86 13.78
C MET A 184 10.38 -5.84 12.65
N LYS A 185 10.71 -7.10 12.97
CA LYS A 185 10.97 -8.14 11.97
C LYS A 185 9.74 -8.48 11.13
N LYS A 186 8.54 -8.43 11.72
CA LYS A 186 7.26 -8.69 11.03
C LYS A 186 6.87 -7.55 10.07
N LEU A 187 7.24 -6.31 10.39
CA LEU A 187 6.90 -5.15 9.56
C LEU A 187 7.68 -5.06 8.26
N GLY A 188 8.95 -5.50 8.22
CA GLY A 188 9.81 -5.39 7.05
C GLY A 188 9.14 -5.88 5.74
N PRO A 189 8.62 -7.13 5.70
CA PRO A 189 7.89 -7.64 4.55
C PRO A 189 6.62 -6.86 4.19
N CYS A 190 5.93 -6.28 5.17
CA CYS A 190 4.70 -5.51 4.96
C CYS A 190 4.94 -4.24 4.12
N PHE A 191 6.13 -3.64 4.20
CA PHE A 191 6.52 -2.49 3.38
C PHE A 191 7.00 -2.86 1.97
N GLN A 192 7.18 -4.16 1.66
CA GLN A 192 7.68 -4.64 0.37
C GLN A 192 6.55 -5.07 -0.59
N VAL A 193 5.36 -5.33 -0.06
CA VAL A 193 4.14 -5.48 -0.85
C VAL A 193 3.56 -4.09 -1.14
N PRO A 194 3.06 -3.80 -2.36
CA PRO A 194 2.14 -2.69 -2.52
C PRO A 194 0.99 -2.95 -1.55
N PHE A 195 0.68 -1.97 -0.70
CA PHE A 195 -0.15 -2.18 0.48
C PHE A 195 -1.53 -2.77 0.14
N ILE A 196 -2.11 -3.34 1.19
CA ILE A 196 -2.83 -4.60 1.25
C ILE A 196 -4.34 -4.38 1.07
N ALA A 197 -4.85 -4.55 -0.15
CA ALA A 197 -6.28 -4.35 -0.39
C ALA A 197 -7.19 -5.38 0.26
N ILE A 198 -8.39 -4.84 0.50
CA ILE A 198 -9.45 -5.18 1.44
C ILE A 198 -9.84 -6.66 1.37
#